data_AF-A0AAD4D8J4-F1
#
_entry.id   AF-A0AAD4D8J4-F1
#
_cell.length_a   1.000
_cell.length_b   1.000
_cell.length_c   1.000
_cell.angle_alpha   90.00
_cell.angle_beta   90.00
_cell.angle_gamma   90.00
#
_symmetry.space_group_name_H-M   'P 1'
#
loop_
_entity.id
_entity.type
_entity.pdbx_description
1 polymer ?
#
loop_
_entity_poly.entity_id
_entity_poly.type
_entity_poly.pdbx_seq_one_letter_code
_entity_poly.pdbx_strand_id
1 'polypeptide(L)'
;MRQTILALFALLAIVKVALAQLLVNGNYRIYYGNYQVPQTHRYITAEPDARTGSARTFPRDDASKLQVWRLRNDKNGQVTLESKGAPGKYLSPGRSGALPGAYMGVTTTAQKWNITKKAGGPFTSYELAYPKPVFNNILVVSTDSIDKEEPYYVNFANQGAEGTLQAWKFARL
;
A
#
# COMPACT_ATOMS: atom_id res chain seq x y z
N MET A 1 15.91 -23.81 55.70
CA MET A 1 16.19 -24.69 54.55
C MET A 1 15.67 -24.02 53.29
N ARG A 2 16.58 -23.73 52.36
CA ARG A 2 16.34 -23.09 51.06
C ARG A 2 15.52 -24.02 50.16
N GLN A 3 14.57 -23.47 49.40
CA GLN A 3 14.44 -23.81 47.98
C GLN A 3 13.77 -22.64 47.25
N THR A 4 14.63 -21.87 46.59
CA THR A 4 14.35 -20.84 45.59
C THR A 4 13.82 -21.52 44.33
N ILE A 5 12.65 -21.16 43.83
CA ILE A 5 12.22 -21.54 42.47
C ILE A 5 12.50 -20.35 41.56
N LEU A 6 13.61 -20.45 40.84
CA LEU A 6 13.96 -19.64 39.67
C LEU A 6 13.82 -20.56 38.45
N ALA A 7 12.84 -20.28 37.59
CA ALA A 7 12.78 -20.72 36.18
C ALA A 7 11.72 -19.85 35.48
N LEU A 8 12.10 -18.72 34.89
CA LEU A 8 12.52 -18.57 33.48
C LEU A 8 11.42 -18.99 32.48
N PHE A 9 10.44 -18.12 32.26
CA PHE A 9 9.64 -18.14 31.02
C PHE A 9 10.36 -17.32 29.94
N ALA A 10 11.42 -17.89 29.39
CA ALA A 10 12.02 -17.44 28.14
C ALA A 10 11.59 -18.40 27.03
N LEU A 11 10.48 -18.12 26.35
CA LEU A 11 10.26 -18.55 24.96
C LEU A 11 9.04 -17.83 24.36
N LEU A 12 9.22 -16.57 23.98
CA LEU A 12 8.36 -15.93 22.98
C LEU A 12 9.25 -15.41 21.84
N ALA A 13 10.06 -16.31 21.30
CA ALA A 13 10.74 -16.10 20.05
C ALA A 13 10.59 -17.39 19.25
N ILE A 14 10.35 -17.22 17.96
CA ILE A 14 10.15 -18.28 16.98
C ILE A 14 8.69 -18.78 16.91
N VAL A 15 7.73 -17.85 16.77
CA VAL A 15 6.77 -18.09 15.69
C VAL A 15 7.62 -17.99 14.43
N LYS A 16 8.02 -19.14 13.89
CA LYS A 16 8.30 -19.27 12.46
C LYS A 16 7.01 -18.87 11.77
N VAL A 17 6.80 -17.57 11.60
CA VAL A 17 5.73 -17.05 10.77
C VAL A 17 6.11 -17.57 9.40
N ALA A 18 5.40 -18.60 8.95
CA ALA A 18 5.30 -18.88 7.54
C ALA A 18 4.81 -17.56 6.92
N LEU A 19 5.74 -16.73 6.48
CA LEU A 19 5.47 -15.53 5.70
C LEU A 19 5.02 -16.04 4.33
N ALA A 20 3.83 -16.65 4.28
CA ALA A 20 3.11 -16.72 3.03
C ALA A 20 3.07 -15.28 2.54
N GLN A 21 3.72 -15.03 1.40
CA GLN A 21 3.66 -13.72 0.75
C GLN A 21 2.18 -13.39 0.57
N LEU A 22 1.70 -12.38 1.30
CA LEU A 22 0.28 -12.01 1.35
C LEU A 22 -0.30 -11.77 -0.04
N LEU A 23 0.53 -11.22 -0.93
CA LEU A 23 0.27 -11.08 -2.35
C LEU A 23 1.43 -11.70 -3.12
N VAL A 24 1.13 -12.49 -4.15
CA VAL A 24 2.14 -13.09 -5.01
C VAL A 24 2.61 -12.11 -6.08
N ASN A 25 3.82 -12.30 -6.62
CA ASN A 25 4.31 -11.52 -7.75
C ASN A 25 3.32 -11.54 -8.92
N GLY A 26 3.06 -10.38 -9.54
CA GLY A 26 2.08 -10.30 -10.61
C GLY A 26 1.67 -8.88 -10.95
N ASN A 27 0.74 -8.75 -11.89
CA ASN A 27 0.12 -7.47 -12.23
C ASN A 27 -1.20 -7.35 -11.48
N TYR A 28 -1.46 -6.16 -10.94
CA TYR A 28 -2.63 -5.88 -10.14
C TYR A 28 -3.23 -4.53 -10.53
N ARG A 29 -4.55 -4.44 -10.39
CA ARG A 29 -5.27 -3.20 -10.20
C ARG A 29 -5.48 -2.99 -8.70
N ILE A 30 -5.02 -1.84 -8.19
CA ILE A 30 -5.08 -1.49 -6.76
C ILE A 30 -6.17 -0.45 -6.57
N TYR A 31 -7.14 -0.70 -5.70
CA TYR A 31 -8.36 0.09 -5.67
C TYR A 31 -9.04 0.13 -4.30
N TYR A 32 -9.99 1.05 -4.16
CA TYR A 32 -10.99 1.03 -3.10
C TYR A 32 -12.40 1.12 -3.69
N GLY A 33 -13.41 0.93 -2.84
CA GLY A 33 -14.84 1.07 -3.18
C GLY A 33 -15.68 -0.11 -2.70
N ASN A 34 -16.99 0.04 -2.82
CA ASN A 34 -17.95 -0.97 -2.36
C ASN A 34 -18.05 -2.11 -3.38
N TYR A 35 -17.82 -3.35 -2.93
CA TYR A 35 -17.91 -4.54 -3.79
C TYR A 35 -19.30 -4.71 -4.43
N GLN A 36 -20.36 -4.29 -3.73
CA GLN A 36 -21.73 -4.34 -4.25
C GLN A 36 -22.02 -3.29 -5.32
N VAL A 37 -21.16 -2.27 -5.44
CA VAL A 37 -21.37 -1.12 -6.32
C VAL A 37 -20.08 -0.86 -7.13
N PRO A 38 -19.71 -1.76 -8.07
CA PRO A 38 -18.40 -1.73 -8.73
C PRO A 38 -18.08 -0.44 -9.50
N GLN A 39 -19.09 0.30 -9.93
CA GLN A 39 -18.95 1.62 -10.56
C GLN A 39 -18.35 2.68 -9.62
N THR A 40 -18.42 2.45 -8.30
CA THR A 40 -17.76 3.32 -7.30
C THR A 40 -16.30 2.97 -7.11
N HIS A 41 -15.79 1.90 -7.73
CA HIS A 41 -14.41 1.52 -7.55
C HIS A 41 -13.48 2.58 -8.14
N ARG A 42 -12.50 2.99 -7.33
CA ARG A 42 -11.48 3.96 -7.72
C ARG A 42 -10.12 3.31 -7.61
N TYR A 43 -9.37 3.38 -8.71
CA TYR A 43 -8.13 2.66 -8.94
C TYR A 43 -6.95 3.60 -8.90
N ILE A 44 -5.89 3.24 -8.17
CA ILE A 44 -4.62 3.95 -8.23
C ILE A 44 -4.13 3.93 -9.68
N THR A 45 -3.98 5.12 -10.24
CA THR A 45 -3.59 5.39 -11.62
C THR A 45 -2.34 6.22 -11.60
N ALA A 46 -1.36 5.80 -12.38
CA ALA A 46 -0.13 6.54 -12.57
C ALA A 46 -0.35 7.76 -13.47
N GLU A 47 0.05 8.94 -13.03
CA GLU A 47 0.22 10.15 -13.84
C GLU A 47 1.71 10.50 -13.90
N PRO A 48 2.50 9.81 -14.71
CA PRO A 48 3.94 10.03 -14.79
C PRO A 48 4.24 11.39 -15.43
N ASP A 49 5.28 12.07 -14.94
CA ASP A 49 5.90 13.21 -15.62
C ASP A 49 7.44 13.14 -15.55
N ALA A 50 8.10 14.14 -16.13
CA ALA A 50 9.56 14.23 -16.16
C ALA A 50 10.21 14.41 -14.77
N ARG A 51 9.44 14.90 -13.79
CA ARG A 51 9.90 15.12 -12.41
C ARG A 51 9.54 13.90 -11.57
N THR A 52 8.46 13.99 -10.78
CA THR A 52 8.04 12.95 -9.85
C THR A 52 6.76 12.25 -10.28
N GLY A 53 6.02 12.79 -11.24
CA GLY A 53 4.64 12.41 -11.50
C GLY A 53 3.75 12.54 -10.25
N SER A 54 2.53 12.04 -10.38
CA SER A 54 1.64 11.82 -9.24
C SER A 54 0.89 10.50 -9.39
N ALA A 55 0.41 9.97 -8.26
CA ALA A 55 -0.58 8.90 -8.29
C ALA A 55 -1.94 9.49 -7.87
N ARG A 56 -2.97 9.20 -8.66
CA ARG A 56 -4.35 9.59 -8.35
C ARG A 56 -5.28 8.41 -8.47
N THR A 57 -6.52 8.56 -8.07
CA THR A 57 -7.53 7.51 -8.16
C THR A 57 -8.54 7.85 -9.25
N PHE A 58 -8.84 6.91 -10.15
CA PHE A 58 -9.80 7.11 -11.25
C PHE A 58 -10.79 5.95 -11.31
N PRO A 59 -11.97 6.12 -11.96
CA PRO A 59 -12.81 4.99 -12.32
C PRO A 59 -12.05 3.93 -13.11
N ARG A 60 -12.57 2.71 -13.14
CA ARG A 60 -11.95 1.61 -13.90
C ARG A 60 -11.82 1.97 -15.38
N ASP A 61 -10.61 1.80 -15.90
CA ASP A 61 -10.31 1.81 -17.33
C ASP A 61 -9.55 0.52 -17.68
N ASP A 62 -10.22 -0.37 -18.40
CA ASP A 62 -9.64 -1.67 -18.76
C ASP A 62 -8.53 -1.57 -19.82
N ALA A 63 -8.53 -0.52 -20.63
CA ALA A 63 -7.52 -0.27 -21.65
C ALA A 63 -6.28 0.43 -21.07
N SER A 64 -6.43 1.16 -19.96
CA SER A 64 -5.34 1.90 -19.35
C SER A 64 -4.32 1.00 -18.63
N LYS A 65 -3.13 0.92 -19.20
CA LYS A 65 -1.95 0.32 -18.53
C LYS A 65 -1.46 1.17 -17.34
N LEU A 66 -1.89 2.44 -17.23
CA LEU A 66 -1.52 3.30 -16.10
C LEU A 66 -2.22 2.91 -14.80
N GLN A 67 -3.32 2.13 -14.88
CA GLN A 67 -3.99 1.53 -13.71
C GLN A 67 -3.42 0.18 -13.29
N VAL A 68 -2.44 -0.34 -14.04
CA VAL A 68 -1.85 -1.65 -13.81
C VAL A 68 -0.49 -1.51 -13.13
N TRP A 69 -0.38 -2.10 -11.96
CA TRP A 69 0.82 -2.10 -11.13
C TRP A 69 1.41 -3.49 -11.07
N ARG A 70 2.67 -3.61 -11.46
CA ARG A 70 3.44 -4.83 -11.26
C ARG A 70 3.96 -4.85 -9.83
N LEU A 71 3.43 -5.78 -9.04
CA LEU A 71 3.89 -6.08 -7.70
C LEU A 71 5.05 -7.07 -7.76
N ARG A 72 6.15 -6.74 -7.07
CA ARG A 72 7.29 -7.63 -6.86
C ARG A 72 7.66 -7.69 -5.39
N ASN A 73 7.58 -8.89 -4.82
CA ASN A 73 8.09 -9.23 -3.50
C ASN A 73 9.62 -9.22 -3.49
N ASP A 74 10.17 -8.64 -2.44
CA ASP A 74 11.59 -8.67 -2.09
C ASP A 74 11.85 -9.77 -1.04
N LYS A 75 13.12 -10.12 -0.84
CA LYS A 75 13.58 -11.17 0.10
C LYS A 75 13.15 -10.93 1.55
N ASN A 76 12.90 -9.67 1.92
CA ASN A 76 12.49 -9.27 3.27
C ASN A 76 10.96 -9.19 3.45
N GLY A 77 10.17 -9.69 2.49
CA GLY A 77 8.70 -9.63 2.55
C GLY A 77 8.10 -8.25 2.21
N GLN A 78 8.92 -7.29 1.81
CA GLN A 78 8.48 -5.99 1.29
C GLN A 78 8.11 -6.10 -0.18
N VAL A 79 7.36 -5.13 -0.71
CA VAL A 79 7.02 -5.09 -2.14
C VAL A 79 7.46 -3.80 -2.80
N THR A 80 7.67 -3.87 -4.11
CA THR A 80 7.69 -2.69 -4.99
C THR A 80 6.48 -2.73 -5.92
N LEU A 81 6.01 -1.56 -6.34
CA LEU A 81 4.85 -1.39 -7.22
C LEU A 81 5.28 -0.56 -8.44
N GLU A 82 5.60 -1.23 -9.55
CA GLU A 82 6.02 -0.60 -10.81
C GLU A 82 4.80 -0.33 -11.70
N SER A 83 4.68 0.86 -12.29
CA SER A 83 3.62 1.15 -13.26
C SER A 83 3.87 0.41 -14.57
N LYS A 84 2.86 -0.30 -15.09
CA LYS A 84 2.95 -0.94 -16.40
C LYS A 84 2.78 0.04 -17.56
N GLY A 85 2.08 1.16 -17.35
CA GLY A 85 1.94 2.24 -18.31
C GLY A 85 3.13 3.19 -18.34
N ALA A 86 3.96 3.16 -17.29
CA ALA A 86 5.23 3.89 -17.22
C ALA A 86 6.35 2.99 -16.67
N PRO A 87 6.89 2.06 -17.49
CA PRO A 87 7.93 1.13 -17.06
C PRO A 87 9.13 1.84 -16.42
N GLY A 88 9.70 1.24 -15.38
CA GLY A 88 10.77 1.84 -14.59
C GLY A 88 10.34 2.98 -13.65
N LYS A 89 9.05 3.32 -13.59
CA LYS A 89 8.48 4.22 -12.60
C LYS A 89 7.66 3.44 -11.56
N TYR A 90 7.75 3.85 -10.31
CA TYR A 90 7.21 3.15 -9.14
C TYR A 90 6.34 4.07 -8.30
N LEU A 91 5.35 3.49 -7.61
CA LEU A 91 4.60 4.19 -6.58
C LEU A 91 5.54 4.44 -5.39
N SER A 92 5.84 5.70 -5.14
CA SER A 92 6.91 6.15 -4.24
C SER A 92 6.57 7.49 -3.60
N PRO A 93 7.28 7.94 -2.56
CA PRO A 93 7.14 9.31 -2.08
C PRO A 93 7.30 10.32 -3.23
N GLY A 94 6.40 11.30 -3.28
CA GLY A 94 6.46 12.38 -4.25
C GLY A 94 7.50 13.44 -3.90
N ARG A 95 7.39 14.62 -4.51
CA ARG A 95 8.33 15.74 -4.33
C ARG A 95 8.55 16.15 -2.87
N SER A 96 7.49 16.11 -2.06
CA SER A 96 7.54 16.50 -0.64
C SER A 96 8.10 15.40 0.27
N GLY A 97 8.45 14.23 -0.27
CA GLY A 97 8.94 13.10 0.50
C GLY A 97 7.84 12.39 1.30
N ALA A 98 8.26 11.64 2.32
CA ALA A 98 7.38 10.87 3.19
C ALA A 98 6.95 11.73 4.39
N LEU A 99 5.84 12.44 4.25
CA LEU A 99 5.22 13.29 5.29
C LEU A 99 3.70 13.09 5.28
N PRO A 100 3.00 13.22 6.43
CA PRO A 100 1.55 13.24 6.44
C PRO A 100 0.98 14.29 5.46
N GLY A 101 -0.03 13.89 4.67
CA GLY A 101 -0.64 14.72 3.63
C GLY A 101 0.18 14.87 2.34
N ALA A 102 1.45 14.42 2.30
CA ALA A 102 2.25 14.52 1.09
C ALA A 102 1.73 13.56 0.01
N TYR A 103 1.61 14.08 -1.21
CA TYR A 103 1.17 13.28 -2.35
C TYR A 103 2.21 12.24 -2.77
N MET A 104 1.70 11.09 -3.16
CA MET A 104 2.45 10.01 -3.76
C MET A 104 2.89 10.39 -5.18
N GLY A 105 4.12 10.01 -5.50
CA GLY A 105 4.72 10.14 -6.82
C GLY A 105 4.73 8.84 -7.60
N VAL A 106 5.03 8.98 -8.89
CA VAL A 106 5.34 7.91 -9.83
C VAL A 106 6.77 8.14 -10.31
N THR A 107 7.74 7.71 -9.51
CA THR A 107 9.14 8.12 -9.62
C THR A 107 10.03 6.97 -10.06
N THR A 108 11.28 7.24 -10.46
CA THR A 108 12.25 6.19 -10.80
C THR A 108 12.81 5.44 -9.59
N THR A 109 12.51 5.91 -8.38
CA THR A 109 12.94 5.27 -7.13
C THR A 109 12.02 4.10 -6.83
N ALA A 110 12.55 2.88 -6.74
CA ALA A 110 11.79 1.70 -6.36
C ALA A 110 11.52 1.67 -4.84
N GLN A 111 10.47 2.37 -4.39
CA GLN A 111 10.08 2.35 -2.98
C GLN A 111 9.63 0.95 -2.56
N LYS A 112 10.16 0.50 -1.42
CA LYS A 112 9.76 -0.75 -0.78
C LYS A 112 8.66 -0.47 0.24
N TRP A 113 7.58 -1.24 0.17
CA TRP A 113 6.40 -1.11 1.02
C TRP A 113 6.23 -2.33 1.92
N ASN A 114 5.85 -2.11 3.16
CA ASN A 114 5.34 -3.18 4.02
C ASN A 114 3.85 -3.37 3.70
N ILE A 115 3.42 -4.61 3.46
CA ILE A 115 2.00 -4.93 3.24
C ILE A 115 1.44 -5.63 4.47
N THR A 116 0.36 -5.07 5.02
CA THR A 116 -0.38 -5.70 6.13
C THR A 116 -1.82 -5.93 5.71
N LYS A 117 -2.33 -7.16 5.90
CA LYS A 117 -3.75 -7.47 5.68
C LYS A 117 -4.60 -6.81 6.77
N LYS A 118 -5.61 -6.03 6.38
CA LYS A 118 -6.53 -5.34 7.30
C LYS A 118 -7.86 -6.08 7.47
N ALA A 119 -8.38 -6.66 6.38
CA ALA A 119 -9.61 -7.46 6.40
C ALA A 119 -9.44 -8.74 5.55
N GLY A 120 -10.29 -9.75 5.79
CA GLY A 120 -10.31 -11.02 5.05
C GLY A 120 -11.61 -11.27 4.28
N GLY A 121 -11.64 -12.33 3.46
CA GLY A 121 -12.81 -12.73 2.68
C GLY A 121 -13.10 -11.80 1.48
N PRO A 122 -14.38 -11.57 1.09
CA PRO A 122 -14.73 -10.70 -0.03
C PRO A 122 -14.33 -9.23 0.18
N PHE A 123 -13.98 -8.85 1.41
CA PHE A 123 -13.49 -7.53 1.79
C PHE A 123 -11.98 -7.49 1.95
N THR A 124 -11.25 -8.50 1.46
CA THR A 124 -9.80 -8.57 1.65
C THR A 124 -9.13 -7.31 1.16
N SER A 125 -8.54 -6.57 2.10
CA SER A 125 -7.88 -5.30 1.88
C SER A 125 -6.56 -5.25 2.63
N TYR A 126 -5.66 -4.43 2.13
CA TYR A 126 -4.29 -4.35 2.56
C TYR A 126 -3.88 -2.91 2.74
N GLU A 127 -3.15 -2.65 3.80
CA GLU A 127 -2.50 -1.38 4.05
C GLU A 127 -1.09 -1.44 3.46
N LEU A 128 -0.69 -0.36 2.79
CA LEU A 128 0.66 -0.18 2.24
C LEU A 128 1.39 0.81 3.14
N ALA A 129 2.26 0.30 4.01
CA ALA A 129 2.98 1.10 5.00
C ALA A 129 4.40 1.45 4.51
N TYR A 130 4.80 2.70 4.73
CA TYR A 130 6.17 3.16 4.56
C TYR A 130 7.10 2.36 5.50
N PRO A 131 8.30 1.94 5.05
CA PRO A 131 9.04 0.89 5.73
C PRO A 131 9.72 1.33 7.04
N LYS A 132 9.72 2.63 7.33
CA LYS A 132 10.31 3.21 8.53
C LYS A 132 9.37 4.26 9.12
N PRO A 133 9.25 4.38 10.45
CA PRO A 133 8.50 5.48 11.05
C PRO A 133 9.08 6.85 10.65
N VAL A 134 8.20 7.83 10.50
CA VAL A 134 8.53 9.24 10.29
C VAL A 134 7.92 10.04 11.44
N PHE A 135 8.74 10.80 12.16
CA PHE A 135 8.32 11.51 13.38
C PHE A 135 7.54 10.62 14.36
N ASN A 136 8.05 9.41 14.62
CA ASN A 136 7.44 8.38 15.47
C ASN A 136 6.07 7.86 15.01
N ASN A 137 5.64 8.16 13.78
CA ASN A 137 4.40 7.66 13.19
C ASN A 137 4.69 6.71 12.02
N ILE A 138 3.87 5.68 11.86
CA ILE A 138 3.87 4.86 10.65
C ILE A 138 3.04 5.59 9.60
N LEU A 139 3.65 5.87 8.45
CA LEU A 139 2.94 6.44 7.32
C LEU A 139 2.38 5.34 6.43
N VAL A 140 1.17 5.53 5.91
CA VAL A 140 0.50 4.59 5.02
C VAL A 140 -0.01 5.30 3.77
N VAL A 141 -0.05 4.57 2.66
CA VAL A 141 -0.65 5.05 1.40
C VAL A 141 -2.16 5.19 1.60
N SER A 142 -2.66 6.38 1.32
CA SER A 142 -4.02 6.80 1.64
C SER A 142 -4.62 7.64 0.51
N THR A 143 -5.90 7.98 0.66
CA THR A 143 -6.55 9.07 -0.08
C THR A 143 -7.60 9.74 0.79
N ASP A 144 -7.82 11.04 0.56
CA ASP A 144 -8.62 11.93 1.41
C ASP A 144 -10.13 11.85 1.15
N SER A 145 -10.59 11.02 0.21
CA SER A 145 -12.02 10.92 -0.08
C SER A 145 -12.43 9.52 -0.52
N ILE A 146 -13.49 9.01 0.12
CA ILE A 146 -14.16 7.75 -0.23
C ILE A 146 -15.51 7.95 -0.93
N ASP A 147 -16.04 9.18 -0.91
CA ASP A 147 -17.47 9.45 -1.21
C ASP A 147 -17.69 10.45 -2.36
N LYS A 148 -16.66 10.78 -3.15
CA LYS A 148 -16.75 11.80 -4.20
C LYS A 148 -16.30 11.31 -5.56
N GLU A 149 -16.86 11.92 -6.61
CA GLU A 149 -16.67 11.46 -8.00
C GLU A 149 -15.36 11.92 -8.65
N GLU A 150 -14.58 12.79 -8.01
CA GLU A 150 -13.38 13.38 -8.58
C GLU A 150 -12.14 12.47 -8.46
N PRO A 151 -11.13 12.65 -9.32
CA PRO A 151 -9.85 11.99 -9.14
C PRO A 151 -9.10 12.55 -7.92
N TYR A 152 -8.92 11.72 -6.89
CA TYR A 152 -8.18 12.13 -5.69
C TYR A 152 -6.72 11.76 -5.78
N TYR A 153 -5.87 12.67 -5.32
CA TYR A 153 -4.47 12.34 -5.07
C TYR A 153 -4.38 11.18 -4.07
N VAL A 154 -3.48 10.26 -4.39
CA VAL A 154 -3.00 9.29 -3.42
C VAL A 154 -1.94 10.01 -2.59
N ASN A 155 -2.00 9.87 -1.28
CA ASN A 155 -1.15 10.59 -0.34
C ASN A 155 -0.65 9.68 0.78
N PHE A 156 0.12 10.27 1.70
CA PHE A 156 0.43 9.65 2.98
C PHE A 156 -0.56 10.10 4.05
N ALA A 157 -1.01 9.16 4.87
CA ALA A 157 -1.67 9.45 6.14
C ALA A 157 -0.88 8.81 7.29
N ASN A 158 -1.07 9.32 8.50
CA ASN A 158 -0.69 8.57 9.70
C ASN A 158 -1.55 7.31 9.78
N GLN A 159 -0.94 6.17 10.07
CA GLN A 159 -1.66 4.92 10.29
C GLN A 159 -2.74 5.13 11.37
N GLY A 160 -3.98 4.78 11.06
CA GLY A 160 -5.12 4.94 11.96
C GLY A 160 -5.75 6.33 11.96
N ALA A 161 -5.30 7.28 11.14
CA ALA A 161 -5.96 8.57 11.00
C ALA A 161 -7.43 8.43 10.56
N GLU A 162 -8.34 9.11 11.25
CA GLU A 162 -9.76 9.08 10.94
C GLU A 162 -10.07 9.82 9.63
N GLY A 163 -11.22 9.51 9.01
CA GLY A 163 -11.71 10.21 7.81
C GLY A 163 -10.91 9.95 6.51
N THR A 164 -9.98 8.99 6.51
CA THR A 164 -9.15 8.66 5.34
C THR A 164 -9.25 7.19 4.98
N LEU A 165 -9.07 6.87 3.70
CA LEU A 165 -8.96 5.48 3.25
C LEU A 165 -7.52 5.01 3.29
N GLN A 166 -7.24 4.03 4.14
CA GLN A 166 -5.89 3.48 4.33
C GLN A 166 -5.75 2.01 3.92
N ALA A 167 -6.82 1.40 3.41
CA ALA A 167 -6.84 0.00 3.03
C ALA A 167 -7.29 -0.19 1.58
N TRP A 168 -6.47 -0.90 0.81
CA TRP A 168 -6.61 -1.08 -0.63
C TRP A 168 -6.89 -2.54 -0.96
N LYS A 169 -7.76 -2.78 -1.94
CA LYS A 169 -7.99 -4.08 -2.55
C LYS A 169 -7.04 -4.28 -3.72
N PHE A 170 -6.64 -5.53 -3.96
CA PHE A 170 -5.73 -5.93 -5.03
C PHE A 170 -6.43 -6.92 -5.95
N ALA A 171 -6.86 -6.47 -7.12
CA ALA A 171 -7.41 -7.32 -8.17
C ALA A 171 -6.27 -7.80 -9.08
N ARG A 172 -6.01 -9.11 -9.08
CA ARG A 172 -4.98 -9.71 -9.94
C ARG A 172 -5.44 -9.74 -11.40
N LEU A 173 -4.50 -9.54 -12.32
CA LEU A 173 -4.68 -9.66 -13.78
C LEU A 173 -3.96 -10.88 -14.35
#